data_AF-A0A2E7PDQ6-F1
#
_entry.id   AF-A0A2E7PDQ6-F1
#
_cell.length_a   1.000
_cell.length_b   1.000
_cell.length_c   1.000
_cell.angle_alpha   90.00
_cell.angle_beta   90.00
_cell.angle_gamma   90.00
#
_symmetry.space_group_name_H-M   'P 1'
#
loop_
_entity.id
_entity.type
_entity.pdbx_description
1 polymer ?
#
loop_
_entity_poly.entity_id
_entity_poly.type
_entity_poly.pdbx_seq_one_letter_code
_entity_poly.pdbx_strand_id
1 'polypeptide(L)' 'MSISNETLQAMIRDYQGLELSDEELELVRPELENYFSELKKLEDLDLSNVFSGRLMDLAE' A
#
# COMPACT_ATOMS: atom_id res chain seq x y z
N MET A 1 -4.93 9.97 -1.74
CA MET A 1 -5.60 9.62 -3.02
C MET A 1 -6.88 8.98 -2.55
N SER A 2 -8.05 9.45 -2.98
CA SER A 2 -9.29 8.82 -2.51
C SER A 2 -9.60 7.63 -3.42
N ILE A 3 -9.58 6.43 -2.85
CA ILE A 3 -9.99 5.19 -3.52
C ILE A 3 -11.50 5.00 -3.35
N SER A 4 -12.18 4.65 -4.44
CA SER A 4 -13.62 4.40 -4.44
C SER A 4 -13.97 3.09 -3.71
N ASN A 5 -15.20 2.97 -3.19
CA ASN A 5 -15.68 1.71 -2.58
C ASN A 5 -15.66 0.55 -3.57
N GLU A 6 -16.00 0.79 -4.83
CA GLU A 6 -15.92 -0.23 -5.88
C GLU A 6 -14.49 -0.77 -6.05
N THR A 7 -13.49 0.13 -6.01
CA THR A 7 -12.08 -0.28 -6.09
C THR A 7 -11.63 -1.04 -4.84
N LEU A 8 -12.06 -0.64 -3.64
CA LEU A 8 -11.77 -1.38 -2.41
C LEU A 8 -12.40 -2.78 -2.43
N GLN A 9 -13.65 -2.90 -2.88
CA GLN A 9 -14.32 -4.20 -3.03
C GLN A 9 -13.63 -5.08 -4.07
N ALA A 10 -13.18 -4.50 -5.19
CA ALA A 10 -12.40 -5.23 -6.17
C ALA A 10 -11.08 -5.76 -5.58
N MET A 11 -10.35 -4.93 -4.82
CA MET A 11 -9.13 -5.35 -4.13
C MET A 11 -9.39 -6.46 -3.12
N ILE A 12 -10.42 -6.32 -2.28
CA ILE A 12 -10.82 -7.35 -1.31
C ILE A 12 -11.04 -8.69 -2.01
N ARG A 13 -11.76 -8.70 -3.14
CA ARG A 13 -12.01 -9.90 -3.93
C ARG A 13 -10.72 -10.49 -4.53
N ASP A 14 -9.85 -9.66 -5.08
CA ASP A 14 -8.60 -10.10 -5.73
C ASP A 14 -7.60 -10.69 -4.73
N TYR A 15 -7.61 -10.20 -3.49
CA TYR A 15 -6.75 -10.68 -2.40
C TYR A 15 -7.43 -11.72 -1.49
N GLN A 16 -8.59 -12.27 -1.87
CA GLN A 16 -9.36 -13.24 -1.09
C GLN A 16 -9.68 -12.76 0.35
N GLY A 17 -9.95 -11.46 0.49
CA GLY A 17 -10.33 -10.82 1.73
C GLY A 17 -11.78 -11.11 2.14
N LEU A 18 -12.16 -10.58 3.30
CA LEU A 18 -13.52 -10.64 3.81
C LEU A 18 -14.39 -9.64 3.06
N GLU A 19 -15.54 -10.08 2.53
CA GLU A 19 -16.53 -9.15 1.97
C GLU A 19 -17.04 -8.21 3.07
N LEU A 20 -17.02 -6.92 2.76
CA LEU A 20 -17.48 -5.85 3.64
C LEU A 20 -18.64 -5.12 2.97
N SER A 21 -19.66 -4.80 3.75
CA SER A 21 -20.71 -3.88 3.34
C SER A 21 -20.19 -2.46 3.19
N ASP A 22 -20.94 -1.60 2.48
CA ASP A 22 -20.57 -0.19 2.32
C ASP A 22 -20.45 0.54 3.67
N GLU A 23 -21.31 0.21 4.65
CA GLU A 23 -21.24 0.77 6.00
C GLU A 23 -19.95 0.37 6.72
N GLU A 24 -19.53 -0.89 6.60
CA GLU A 24 -18.28 -1.38 7.18
C GLU A 24 -17.05 -0.77 6.49
N LEU A 25 -17.11 -0.57 5.17
CA LEU A 25 -16.06 0.10 4.40
C LEU A 25 -15.86 1.56 4.86
N GLU A 26 -16.94 2.28 5.15
CA GLU A 26 -16.83 3.65 5.68
C GLU A 26 -16.23 3.69 7.09
N LEU A 27 -16.45 2.65 7.91
CA LEU A 27 -15.83 2.56 9.24
C LEU A 27 -14.32 2.34 9.17
N VAL A 28 -13.84 1.56 8.21
CA VAL A 28 -12.40 1.27 8.05
C VAL A 28 -11.66 2.29 7.19
N ARG A 29 -12.38 3.11 6.42
CA ARG A 29 -11.80 4.12 5.52
C ARG A 29 -10.78 5.05 6.20
N PRO A 30 -11.02 5.61 7.41
CA PRO A 30 -10.05 6.51 8.04
C PRO A 30 -8.69 5.84 8.27
N GLU A 31 -8.71 4.56 8.66
CA GLU A 31 -7.48 3.80 8.92
C GLU A 31 -6.77 3.44 7.61
N LEU A 32 -7.52 3.10 6.56
CA LEU A 32 -6.95 2.87 5.22
C LEU A 32 -6.29 4.14 4.66
N GLU A 33 -6.92 5.31 4.78
CA GLU A 33 -6.33 6.58 4.37
C GLU A 33 -5.05 6.89 5.15
N ASN A 34 -4.99 6.52 6.44
CA ASN A 34 -3.78 6.62 7.24
C ASN A 34 -2.66 5.72 6.67
N TYR A 35 -2.94 4.44 6.39
CA TYR A 35 -1.96 3.55 5.75
C TYR A 35 -1.49 4.07 4.40
N PHE A 36 -2.39 4.60 3.55
CA PHE A 36 -2.00 5.19 2.28
C PHE A 36 -1.11 6.43 2.44
N SER A 37 -1.36 7.24 3.47
CA SER A 37 -0.50 8.37 3.82
C SER A 37 0.90 7.92 4.22
N GLU A 38 1.02 6.86 5.02
CA GLU A 38 2.32 6.30 5.39
C GLU A 38 3.05 5.66 4.19
N LEU A 39 2.33 4.96 3.31
CA LEU A 39 2.91 4.37 2.10
C LEU A 39 3.53 5.42 1.16
N LYS A 40 2.95 6.62 1.07
CA LYS A 40 3.56 7.71 0.31
C LYS A 40 4.93 8.13 0.85
N LYS A 41 5.13 8.08 2.17
CA LYS A 41 6.44 8.38 2.76
C LYS A 41 7.50 7.35 2.35
N LEU A 42 7.07 6.12 2.03
CA LEU A 42 7.93 5.08 1.47
C LEU A 42 8.31 5.38 0.02
N GLU A 43 7.41 5.94 -0.78
CA GLU A 43 7.69 6.36 -2.16
C GLU A 43 8.74 7.47 -2.21
N ASP A 44 8.68 8.40 -1.24
CA ASP A 44 9.64 9.49 -1.08
C ASP A 44 10.97 9.05 -0.41
N LEU A 45 11.09 7.78 0.02
CA LEU A 45 12.27 7.30 0.72
C LEU A 45 13.42 7.01 -0.27
N ASP A 46 14.40 7.90 -0.30
CA ASP A 46 15.64 7.68 -1.07
C ASP A 46 16.57 6.68 -0.35
N LEU A 47 16.67 5.47 -0.90
CA LEU A 47 17.56 4.41 -0.42
C LEU A 47 18.89 4.32 -1.19
N SER A 48 19.14 5.24 -2.13
CA SER A 48 20.35 5.22 -2.99
C SER A 48 21.66 5.27 -2.20
N ASN A 49 21.64 5.89 -1.02
CA ASN A 49 22.80 5.99 -0.12
C ASN A 49 22.88 4.86 0.93
N VAL A 50 21.87 3.98 1.00
CA VAL A 50 21.81 2.87 1.96
C VAL A 50 22.35 1.58 1.36
N PHE A 51 22.06 1.32 0.07
CA PHE A 51 22.74 0.25 -0.67
C PHE A 51 24.13 0.71 -1.08
N SER A 52 25.14 0.38 -0.28
CA SER A 52 26.53 0.50 -0.71
C SER A 52 26.70 -0.27 -2.02
N GLY A 53 27.13 0.42 -3.09
CA GLY A 53 27.45 -0.19 -4.39
C GLY A 53 28.50 -1.32 -4.34
N ARG A 54 29.08 -1.57 -3.16
CA ARG A 54 29.94 -2.74 -2.87
C ARG A 54 29.21 -4.09 -2.88
N LEU A 55 27.88 -4.11 -2.82
CA LEU A 55 27.09 -5.35 -2.90
C LEU A 55 26.70 -5.74 -4.34
N MET A 56 27.06 -4.93 -5.35
CA MET A 56 26.79 -5.22 -6.76
C MET A 56 27.88 -6.08 -7.43
N ASP A 57 28.87 -6.59 -6.69
CA ASP A 57 29.78 -7.65 -7.16
C ASP A 57 29.09 -9.02 -7.01
N LEU A 58 27.94 -9.21 -7.66
CA LEU A 58 27.45 -10.56 -7.97
C LEU A 58 28.20 -11.02 -9.21
N ALA A 59 29.10 -11.98 -9.00
CA ALA A 59 29.93 -12.61 -10.00
C ALA A 59 29.14 -13.05 -11.25
N GLU A 60 29.79 -12.90 -12.41
CA GLU A 60 29.40 -13.46 -13.72
C GLU A 60 29.09 -14.97 -13.67
#